data_AF-A0A6P8XS57-F1
#
_entry.id   AF-A0A6P8XS57-F1
#
_cell.length_a   1.000
_cell.length_b   1.000
_cell.length_c   1.000
_cell.angle_alpha   90.00
_cell.angle_beta   90.00
_cell.angle_gamma   90.00
#
_symmetry.space_group_name_H-M   'P 1'
#
loop_
_entity.id
_entity.type
_entity.pdbx_description
1 polymer ?
#
loop_
_entity_poly.entity_id
_entity_poly.type
_entity_poly.pdbx_seq_one_letter_code
_entity_poly.pdbx_strand_id
1 'polypeptide(L)'
;MNQLLHWLIDLLYLVYVLHGSELNSSVYCEVGPCYSFNLACDNTGKVKKCFKRATLLREHEYRSIMDDVLNELRHNVAGGEIYRNLPVAARMGKLYWNKELAYFARLDVSRCAVVPRPCMSSKNFYQIGHLAGLANFVNSNSTTYMINAIKSIAQDWSKDISRITRLDTLRLKVGEKESGVLNTCFAAIGE
;
A
#
# COMPACT_ATOMS: atom_id res chain seq x y z
N MET A 1 -21.04 45.21 -12.78
CA MET A 1 -21.56 44.31 -11.72
C MET A 1 -21.03 42.87 -11.83
N ASN A 2 -20.59 42.39 -13.01
CA ASN A 2 -20.10 41.00 -13.16
C ASN A 2 -18.63 40.76 -12.76
N GLN A 3 -17.77 41.78 -12.80
CA GLN A 3 -16.33 41.54 -12.62
C GLN A 3 -15.98 41.16 -11.17
N LEU A 4 -16.60 41.82 -10.19
CA LEU A 4 -16.46 41.49 -8.76
C LEU A 4 -16.95 40.07 -8.44
N LEU A 5 -17.97 39.59 -9.13
CA LEU A 5 -18.50 38.23 -8.93
C LEU A 5 -17.49 37.16 -9.40
N HIS A 6 -16.78 37.39 -10.50
CA HIS A 6 -15.73 36.48 -10.97
C HIS A 6 -14.54 36.42 -10.00
N TRP A 7 -14.06 37.57 -9.51
CA TRP A 7 -12.98 37.60 -8.51
C TRP A 7 -13.34 36.87 -7.22
N LEU A 8 -14.61 36.95 -6.78
CA LEU A 8 -15.10 36.22 -5.61
C LEU A 8 -15.18 34.72 -5.84
N ILE A 9 -15.64 34.28 -7.02
CA ILE A 9 -15.69 32.85 -7.38
C ILE A 9 -14.27 32.28 -7.47
N ASP A 10 -13.34 32.99 -8.09
CA ASP A 10 -11.94 32.56 -8.20
C ASP A 10 -11.27 32.50 -6.82
N LEU A 11 -11.53 33.47 -5.92
CA LEU A 11 -11.07 33.45 -4.54
C LEU A 11 -11.67 32.27 -3.75
N LEU A 12 -12.96 32.00 -3.91
CA LEU A 12 -13.62 30.86 -3.25
C LEU A 12 -13.08 29.52 -3.76
N TYR A 13 -12.80 29.42 -5.06
CA TYR A 13 -12.17 28.23 -5.65
C TYR A 13 -10.73 28.07 -5.15
N LEU A 14 -9.96 29.16 -5.05
CA LEU A 14 -8.61 29.15 -4.48
C LEU A 14 -8.62 28.74 -3.01
N VAL A 15 -9.55 29.28 -2.21
CA VAL A 15 -9.74 28.92 -0.80
C VAL A 15 -10.14 27.45 -0.66
N TYR A 16 -11.04 26.94 -1.51
CA TYR A 16 -11.43 25.53 -1.52
C TYR A 16 -10.26 24.60 -1.89
N VAL A 17 -9.42 24.98 -2.86
CA VAL A 17 -8.22 24.23 -3.25
C VAL A 17 -7.14 24.27 -2.16
N LEU A 18 -7.03 25.39 -1.41
CA LEU A 18 -6.06 25.55 -0.32
C LEU A 18 -6.50 24.84 0.97
N HIS A 19 -7.79 24.70 1.23
CA HIS A 19 -8.31 23.89 2.33
C HIS A 19 -8.38 22.42 1.90
N GLY A 20 -7.21 21.78 1.81
CA GLY A 20 -7.15 20.33 1.82
C GLY A 20 -7.86 19.84 3.08
N SER A 21 -8.99 19.15 2.90
CA SER A 21 -9.78 18.63 4.02
C SER A 21 -8.87 17.81 4.94
N GLU A 22 -8.66 18.28 6.17
CA GLU A 22 -8.05 17.46 7.21
C GLU A 22 -8.90 16.20 7.32
N LEU A 23 -8.30 15.05 7.01
CA LEU A 23 -8.95 13.76 7.22
C LEU A 23 -9.21 13.63 8.72
N ASN A 24 -10.47 13.80 9.12
CA ASN A 24 -10.90 13.56 10.49
C ASN A 24 -10.71 12.07 10.80
N SER A 25 -9.59 11.74 11.45
CA SER A 25 -9.17 10.37 11.74
C SER A 25 -10.14 9.65 12.68
N SER A 26 -10.92 10.38 13.48
CA SER A 26 -11.96 9.83 14.35
C SER A 26 -13.06 9.11 13.58
N VAL A 27 -13.30 9.46 12.30
CA VAL A 27 -14.28 8.77 11.45
C VAL A 27 -13.94 7.28 11.30
N TYR A 28 -12.66 6.89 11.35
CA TYR A 28 -12.25 5.49 11.24
C TYR A 28 -12.51 4.66 12.50
N CYS A 29 -12.77 5.31 13.65
CA CYS A 29 -13.06 4.65 14.93
C CYS A 29 -14.44 3.96 14.96
N GLU A 30 -15.35 4.34 14.07
CA GLU A 30 -16.71 3.79 14.01
C GLU A 30 -16.88 2.76 12.89
N VAL A 31 -15.84 2.55 12.09
CA VAL A 31 -15.90 1.68 10.91
C VAL A 31 -15.63 0.23 11.30
N GLY A 32 -16.67 -0.60 11.25
CA GLY A 32 -16.53 -2.05 11.32
C GLY A 32 -15.69 -2.61 10.16
N PRO A 33 -14.97 -3.73 10.35
CA PRO A 33 -14.93 -4.56 11.56
C PRO A 33 -13.92 -4.07 12.62
N CYS A 34 -13.12 -3.04 12.34
CA CYS A 34 -12.01 -2.65 13.22
C CYS A 34 -12.40 -1.71 14.37
N TYR A 35 -13.38 -0.84 14.17
CA TYR A 35 -13.83 0.16 15.16
C TYR A 35 -12.64 0.92 15.80
N SER A 36 -12.59 1.02 17.14
CA SER A 36 -11.51 1.68 17.87
C SER A 36 -10.12 1.03 17.70
N PHE A 37 -10.05 -0.20 17.18
CA PHE A 37 -8.78 -0.88 16.87
C PHE A 37 -8.28 -0.60 15.45
N ASN A 38 -9.02 0.22 14.68
CA ASN A 38 -8.62 0.61 13.35
C ASN A 38 -7.33 1.44 13.39
N LEU A 39 -6.37 1.11 12.52
CA LEU A 39 -5.08 1.80 12.43
C LEU A 39 -5.22 3.33 12.31
N ALA A 40 -6.25 3.77 11.59
CA ALA A 40 -6.49 5.18 11.32
C ALA A 40 -7.32 5.89 12.41
N CYS A 41 -7.91 5.15 13.36
CA CYS A 41 -8.68 5.75 14.46
C CYS A 41 -7.78 6.67 15.31
N ASP A 42 -8.14 7.95 15.39
CA ASP A 42 -7.43 9.02 16.12
C ASP A 42 -5.91 9.07 15.85
N ASN A 43 -5.48 8.56 14.70
CA ASN A 43 -4.07 8.45 14.38
C ASN A 43 -3.57 9.72 13.66
N THR A 44 -2.67 10.43 14.31
CA THR A 44 -2.08 11.68 13.80
C THR A 44 -1.02 11.48 12.71
N GLY A 45 -0.68 10.25 12.36
CA GLY A 45 0.36 9.94 11.36
C GLY A 45 1.79 10.27 11.80
N LYS A 46 2.00 10.54 13.10
CA LYS A 46 3.34 10.70 13.67
C LYS A 46 4.09 9.37 13.63
N VAL A 47 5.33 9.43 13.14
CA VAL A 47 6.24 8.28 13.12
C VAL A 47 6.54 7.85 14.56
N LYS A 48 6.32 6.57 14.87
CA LYS A 48 6.59 5.96 16.18
C LYS A 48 8.09 5.71 16.38
N LYS A 49 8.48 4.99 17.43
CA LYS A 49 9.89 4.68 17.74
C LYS A 49 10.50 3.74 16.69
N CYS A 50 10.99 4.32 15.60
CA CYS A 50 11.81 3.67 14.59
C CYS A 50 13.29 3.68 14.96
N PHE A 51 14.13 3.02 14.16
CA PHE A 51 15.58 3.14 14.30
C PHE A 51 16.03 4.61 14.16
N LYS A 52 17.16 4.96 14.82
CA LYS A 52 17.70 6.33 14.76
C LYS A 52 17.94 6.73 13.30
N ARG A 53 17.48 7.92 12.90
CA ARG A 53 17.59 8.48 11.53
C ARG A 53 16.66 7.82 10.49
N ALA A 54 15.59 7.15 10.90
CA ALA A 54 14.55 6.75 9.98
C ALA A 54 13.86 7.97 9.36
N THR A 55 13.63 7.92 8.05
CA THR A 55 12.91 8.96 7.30
C THR A 55 11.72 8.33 6.61
N LEU A 56 10.54 8.91 6.82
CA LEU A 56 9.36 8.52 6.07
C LEU A 56 9.42 9.14 4.67
N LEU A 57 9.36 8.29 3.65
CA LEU A 57 9.41 8.72 2.27
C LEU A 57 8.08 9.32 1.81
N ARG A 58 8.13 10.11 0.75
CA ARG A 58 6.96 10.66 0.09
C ARG A 58 6.48 9.67 -0.97
N GLU A 59 5.50 8.85 -0.63
CA GLU A 59 5.01 7.74 -1.45
C GLU A 59 4.54 8.18 -2.85
N HIS A 60 4.03 9.41 -2.99
CA HIS A 60 3.59 9.94 -4.29
C HIS A 60 4.72 10.07 -5.31
N GLU A 61 5.98 10.25 -4.88
CA GLU A 61 7.14 10.33 -5.77
C GLU A 61 7.41 9.00 -6.48
N TYR A 62 7.00 7.89 -5.86
CA TYR A 62 7.24 6.53 -6.36
C TYR A 62 5.99 5.86 -6.91
N ARG A 63 4.85 6.57 -6.91
CA ARG A 63 3.55 6.04 -7.34
C ARG A 63 3.61 5.40 -8.72
N SER A 64 4.18 6.08 -9.72
CA SER A 64 4.21 5.54 -11.10
C SER A 64 4.93 4.21 -11.14
N ILE A 65 6.08 4.11 -10.47
CA ILE A 65 6.86 2.87 -10.40
C ILE A 65 6.09 1.75 -9.72
N MET A 66 5.37 2.05 -8.62
CA MET A 66 4.52 1.05 -7.94
C MET A 66 3.36 0.59 -8.83
N ASP A 67 2.68 1.54 -9.48
CA ASP A 67 1.56 1.27 -10.40
C ASP A 67 2.04 0.40 -11.59
N ASP A 68 3.21 0.71 -12.17
CA ASP A 68 3.77 -0.01 -13.31
C ASP A 68 4.16 -1.45 -12.93
N VAL A 69 4.95 -1.62 -11.87
CA VAL A 69 5.44 -2.94 -11.43
C VAL A 69 4.27 -3.88 -11.08
N LEU A 70 3.27 -3.39 -10.36
CA LEU A 70 2.13 -4.22 -9.95
C LEU A 70 1.20 -4.53 -11.14
N ASN A 71 1.00 -3.59 -12.06
CA ASN A 71 0.16 -3.83 -13.24
C ASN A 71 0.84 -4.73 -14.26
N GLU A 72 2.16 -4.63 -14.45
CA GLU A 72 2.94 -5.53 -15.29
C GLU A 72 2.84 -6.97 -14.77
N LEU A 73 3.02 -7.18 -13.47
CA LEU A 73 2.84 -8.48 -12.84
C LEU A 73 1.43 -9.05 -13.11
N ARG A 74 0.40 -8.25 -12.90
CA ARG A 74 -1.00 -8.66 -13.13
C ARG A 74 -1.28 -8.97 -14.60
N HIS A 75 -0.70 -8.19 -15.51
CA HIS A 75 -0.80 -8.44 -16.94
C HIS A 75 -0.16 -9.77 -17.33
N ASN A 76 1.05 -10.03 -16.84
CA ASN A 76 1.80 -11.26 -17.10
C ASN A 76 1.08 -12.51 -16.55
N VAL A 77 0.49 -12.41 -15.37
CA VAL A 77 -0.37 -13.47 -14.80
C VAL A 77 -1.64 -13.65 -15.63
N ALA A 78 -2.27 -12.56 -16.05
CA ALA A 78 -3.53 -12.62 -16.79
C ALA A 78 -3.36 -13.24 -18.18
N GLY A 79 -2.26 -12.95 -18.87
CA GLY A 79 -2.00 -13.44 -20.23
C GLY A 79 -1.63 -14.93 -20.29
N GLY A 80 -1.12 -15.51 -19.20
CA GLY A 80 -0.75 -16.93 -19.14
C GLY A 80 0.50 -17.32 -19.94
N GLU A 81 1.20 -16.38 -20.56
CA GLU A 81 2.42 -16.64 -21.36
C GLU A 81 3.63 -16.92 -20.47
N ILE A 82 3.81 -16.09 -19.43
CA ILE A 82 4.92 -16.17 -18.47
C ILE A 82 4.60 -17.21 -17.38
N TYR A 83 3.42 -17.13 -16.77
CA TYR A 83 3.00 -18.03 -15.69
C TYR A 83 2.06 -19.13 -16.20
N ARG A 84 2.62 -20.08 -16.95
CA ARG A 84 1.86 -21.16 -17.64
C ARG A 84 1.18 -22.15 -16.69
N ASN A 85 1.56 -22.17 -15.41
CA ASN A 85 0.91 -22.97 -14.37
C ASN A 85 -0.48 -22.43 -13.98
N LEU A 86 -0.78 -21.18 -14.36
CA LEU A 86 -2.02 -20.50 -14.04
C LEU A 86 -2.95 -20.42 -15.26
N PRO A 87 -4.28 -20.45 -15.05
CA PRO A 87 -5.21 -20.23 -16.14
C PRO A 87 -5.17 -18.76 -16.60
N VAL A 88 -5.40 -18.53 -17.89
CA VAL A 88 -5.62 -17.19 -18.46
C VAL A 88 -6.81 -16.53 -17.75
N ALA A 89 -6.66 -15.28 -17.34
CA ALA A 89 -7.69 -14.59 -16.58
C ALA A 89 -8.76 -14.01 -17.52
N ALA A 90 -10.02 -14.36 -17.29
CA ALA A 90 -11.14 -13.77 -18.05
C ALA A 90 -11.31 -12.26 -17.79
N ARG A 91 -10.97 -11.79 -16.59
CA ARG A 91 -11.03 -10.36 -16.21
C ARG A 91 -9.99 -10.03 -15.14
N MET A 92 -8.93 -9.33 -15.54
CA MET A 92 -7.93 -8.79 -14.62
C MET A 92 -7.84 -7.28 -14.78
N GLY A 93 -8.55 -6.52 -13.93
CA GLY A 93 -8.57 -5.05 -14.02
C GLY A 93 -7.21 -4.43 -13.71
N LYS A 94 -6.92 -3.27 -14.32
CA LYS A 94 -5.77 -2.44 -13.96
C LYS A 94 -5.95 -1.88 -12.55
N LEU A 95 -4.88 -1.86 -11.76
CA LEU A 95 -4.84 -1.18 -10.46
C LEU A 95 -4.60 0.31 -10.66
N TYR A 96 -5.21 1.09 -9.77
CA TYR A 96 -5.06 2.54 -9.71
C TYR A 96 -4.73 2.93 -8.28
N TRP A 97 -3.84 3.91 -8.13
CA TRP A 97 -3.55 4.50 -6.84
C TRP A 97 -4.79 5.09 -6.18
N ASN A 98 -5.02 4.73 -4.91
CA ASN A 98 -6.07 5.29 -4.08
C ASN A 98 -5.47 6.03 -2.89
N LYS A 99 -5.85 7.30 -2.70
CA LYS A 99 -5.30 8.16 -1.64
C LYS A 99 -5.63 7.67 -0.23
N GLU A 100 -6.82 7.08 -0.02
CA GLU A 100 -7.24 6.54 1.27
C GLU A 100 -6.40 5.31 1.63
N LEU A 101 -6.22 4.36 0.70
CA LEU A 101 -5.36 3.19 0.92
C LEU A 101 -3.88 3.58 1.13
N ALA A 102 -3.39 4.59 0.40
CA ALA A 102 -2.05 5.14 0.62
C ALA A 102 -1.89 5.75 2.01
N TYR A 103 -2.91 6.44 2.52
CA TYR A 103 -2.93 6.97 3.89
C TYR A 103 -2.81 5.84 4.92
N PHE A 104 -3.58 4.75 4.77
CA PHE A 104 -3.43 3.56 5.63
C PHE A 104 -2.02 2.96 5.59
N ALA A 105 -1.45 2.78 4.39
CA ALA A 105 -0.09 2.25 4.24
C ALA A 105 0.95 3.16 4.92
N ARG A 106 0.80 4.49 4.78
CA ARG A 106 1.67 5.48 5.43
C ARG A 106 1.59 5.39 6.95
N LEU A 107 0.40 5.21 7.52
CA LEU A 107 0.22 5.00 8.95
C LEU A 107 0.89 3.70 9.42
N ASP A 108 0.83 2.64 8.62
CA ASP A 108 1.39 1.34 9.01
C ASP A 108 2.93 1.37 9.01
N VAL A 109 3.53 1.91 7.94
CA VAL A 109 4.98 2.13 7.86
C VAL A 109 5.46 3.03 8.99
N SER A 110 4.67 4.05 9.37
CA SER A 110 4.99 4.95 10.48
C SER A 110 5.07 4.24 11.84
N ARG A 111 4.54 3.02 11.97
CA ARG A 111 4.73 2.20 13.18
C ARG A 111 6.12 1.57 13.27
N CYS A 112 6.84 1.46 12.15
CA CYS A 112 8.11 0.75 12.03
C CYS A 112 8.06 -0.70 12.50
N ALA A 113 6.93 -1.36 12.28
CA ALA A 113 6.73 -2.77 12.58
C ALA A 113 5.92 -3.41 11.45
N VAL A 114 6.44 -4.50 10.88
CA VAL A 114 5.72 -5.30 9.86
C VAL A 114 4.64 -6.16 10.51
N VAL A 115 4.94 -6.71 11.69
CA VAL A 115 4.03 -7.57 12.46
C VAL A 115 3.84 -7.02 13.89
N PRO A 116 2.65 -7.22 14.50
CA PRO A 116 1.45 -7.78 13.88
C PRO A 116 0.84 -6.78 12.88
N ARG A 117 0.17 -7.30 11.85
CA ARG A 117 -0.62 -6.51 10.91
C ARG A 117 -1.72 -5.76 11.66
N PRO A 118 -1.85 -4.44 11.48
CA PRO A 118 -2.93 -3.69 12.13
C PRO A 118 -4.27 -3.94 11.44
N CYS A 119 -5.37 -3.79 12.19
CA CYS A 119 -6.71 -3.81 11.60
C CYS A 119 -6.91 -2.54 10.78
N MET A 120 -7.35 -2.69 9.53
CA MET A 120 -7.59 -1.58 8.61
C MET A 120 -8.92 -1.78 7.90
N SER A 121 -9.82 -0.82 8.08
CA SER A 121 -11.11 -0.76 7.39
C SER A 121 -11.50 0.69 7.10
N SER A 122 -12.21 0.90 6.00
CA SER A 122 -12.83 2.19 5.69
C SER A 122 -14.25 1.98 5.19
N LYS A 123 -15.03 3.07 5.07
CA LYS A 123 -16.38 3.02 4.49
C LYS A 123 -16.37 2.47 3.05
N ASN A 124 -15.29 2.74 2.31
CA ASN A 124 -15.12 2.26 0.93
C ASN A 124 -14.53 0.84 0.87
N PHE A 125 -13.79 0.44 1.91
CA PHE A 125 -13.04 -0.81 1.95
C PHE A 125 -13.24 -1.52 3.29
N TYR A 126 -14.26 -2.39 3.35
CA TYR A 126 -14.61 -3.13 4.57
C TYR A 126 -13.44 -3.99 5.10
N GLN A 127 -12.67 -4.61 4.19
CA GLN A 127 -11.43 -5.31 4.50
C GLN A 127 -10.32 -4.82 3.58
N ILE A 128 -9.37 -4.07 4.14
CA ILE A 128 -8.21 -3.59 3.39
C ILE A 128 -7.16 -4.70 3.35
N GLY A 129 -6.84 -5.18 2.15
CA GLY A 129 -5.70 -6.09 1.92
C GLY A 129 -4.36 -5.42 2.28
N HIS A 130 -3.36 -6.21 2.64
CA HIS A 130 -2.06 -5.71 3.08
C HIS A 130 -0.94 -6.59 2.54
N LEU A 131 0.08 -5.95 1.98
CA LEU A 131 1.37 -6.56 1.65
C LEU A 131 2.45 -5.64 2.20
N ALA A 132 3.40 -6.23 2.91
CA ALA A 132 4.58 -5.53 3.43
C ALA A 132 5.83 -6.29 3.02
N GLY A 133 6.92 -5.55 2.83
CA GLY A 133 8.23 -6.10 2.51
C GLY A 133 9.31 -5.21 3.09
N LEU A 134 10.46 -5.81 3.36
CA LEU A 134 11.66 -5.13 3.82
C LEU A 134 12.75 -5.41 2.80
N ALA A 135 13.56 -4.41 2.50
CA ALA A 135 14.68 -4.55 1.61
C ALA A 135 15.89 -3.83 2.19
N ASN A 136 17.03 -4.51 2.20
CA ASN A 136 18.29 -4.03 2.73
C ASN A 136 19.18 -3.57 1.58
N PHE A 137 19.78 -2.39 1.71
CA PHE A 137 20.71 -1.85 0.72
C PHE A 137 21.94 -1.26 1.39
N VAL A 138 23.08 -1.39 0.74
CA VAL A 138 24.32 -0.76 1.17
C VAL A 138 24.27 0.72 0.77
N ASN A 139 24.00 1.56 1.77
CA ASN A 139 24.24 3.01 1.87
C ASN A 139 24.17 3.83 0.55
N SER A 140 23.03 4.48 0.28
CA SER A 140 22.95 5.66 -0.59
C SER A 140 21.52 6.24 -0.63
N ASN A 141 21.38 7.54 -0.34
CA ASN A 141 20.14 8.32 -0.44
C ASN A 141 19.84 8.71 -1.90
N SER A 142 19.69 7.75 -2.80
CA SER A 142 19.39 8.02 -4.22
C SER A 142 18.09 7.38 -4.68
N THR A 143 17.34 8.11 -5.51
CA THR A 143 16.08 7.69 -6.14
C THR A 143 16.19 6.33 -6.81
N THR A 144 17.33 6.02 -7.45
CA THR A 144 17.57 4.74 -8.11
C THR A 144 17.50 3.57 -7.13
N TYR A 145 18.03 3.72 -5.91
CA TYR A 145 17.97 2.67 -4.90
C TYR A 145 16.55 2.44 -4.41
N MET A 146 15.78 3.50 -4.22
CA MET A 146 14.37 3.37 -3.82
C MET A 146 13.54 2.65 -4.90
N ILE A 147 13.81 2.93 -6.18
CA ILE A 147 13.17 2.23 -7.29
C ILE A 147 13.55 0.74 -7.27
N ASN A 148 14.83 0.42 -7.08
CA ASN A 148 15.30 -0.96 -6.98
C ASN A 148 14.70 -1.68 -5.76
N ALA A 149 14.53 -0.97 -4.64
CA ALA A 149 13.86 -1.49 -3.45
C ALA A 149 12.42 -1.90 -3.73
N ILE A 150 11.65 -1.01 -4.38
CA ILE A 150 10.26 -1.28 -4.75
C ILE A 150 10.19 -2.50 -5.69
N LYS A 151 11.07 -2.57 -6.69
CA LYS A 151 11.14 -3.71 -7.61
C LYS A 151 11.50 -5.00 -6.89
N SER A 152 12.50 -4.98 -6.00
CA SER A 152 12.92 -6.14 -5.21
C SER A 152 11.78 -6.67 -4.35
N ILE A 153 11.09 -5.79 -3.62
CA ILE A 153 9.96 -6.17 -2.76
C ILE A 153 8.82 -6.79 -3.60
N ALA A 154 8.51 -6.20 -4.75
CA ALA A 154 7.49 -6.74 -5.64
C ALA A 154 7.89 -8.10 -6.24
N GLN A 155 9.17 -8.28 -6.57
CA GLN A 155 9.71 -9.56 -7.00
C GLN A 155 9.56 -10.60 -5.89
N ASP A 156 9.89 -10.25 -4.64
CA ASP A 156 9.73 -11.12 -3.48
C ASP A 156 8.28 -11.56 -3.26
N TRP A 157 7.30 -10.66 -3.43
CA TRP A 157 5.88 -11.00 -3.38
C TRP A 157 5.47 -11.96 -4.50
N SER A 158 6.16 -11.92 -5.64
CA SER A 158 5.84 -12.71 -6.83
C SER A 158 6.61 -14.03 -6.96
N LYS A 159 7.62 -14.26 -6.13
CA LYS A 159 8.58 -15.37 -6.28
C LYS A 159 7.93 -16.75 -6.29
N ASP A 160 6.84 -16.91 -5.53
CA ASP A 160 6.15 -18.18 -5.35
C ASP A 160 4.96 -18.37 -6.31
N ILE A 161 4.73 -17.44 -7.26
CA ILE A 161 3.62 -17.56 -8.23
C ILE A 161 3.72 -18.84 -9.06
N SER A 162 4.93 -19.27 -9.40
CA SER A 162 5.16 -20.53 -10.13
C SER A 162 4.74 -21.78 -9.34
N ARG A 163 4.62 -21.67 -8.01
CA ARG A 163 4.21 -22.76 -7.11
C ARG A 163 2.70 -22.79 -6.89
N ILE A 164 1.99 -21.72 -7.25
CA ILE A 164 0.53 -21.65 -7.15
C ILE A 164 -0.07 -22.62 -8.16
N THR A 165 -0.96 -23.49 -7.71
CA THR A 165 -1.65 -24.42 -8.60
C THR A 165 -2.91 -23.77 -9.17
N ARG A 166 -3.37 -24.28 -10.31
CA ARG A 166 -4.68 -23.89 -10.86
C ARG A 166 -5.81 -24.05 -9.85
N LEU A 167 -5.75 -25.04 -8.97
CA LEU A 167 -6.78 -25.25 -7.94
C LEU A 167 -6.79 -24.13 -6.91
N ASP A 168 -5.62 -23.62 -6.52
CA ASP A 168 -5.49 -22.49 -5.59
C ASP A 168 -6.13 -21.21 -6.17
N THR A 169 -6.14 -21.05 -7.50
CA THR A 169 -6.79 -19.89 -8.15
C THR A 169 -8.32 -19.92 -8.09
N LEU A 170 -8.93 -21.08 -7.83
CA LEU A 170 -10.38 -21.25 -7.77
C LEU A 170 -10.94 -21.11 -6.35
N ARG A 171 -10.08 -21.23 -5.34
CA ARG A 171 -10.47 -21.20 -3.92
C ARG A 171 -9.50 -20.32 -3.15
N LEU A 172 -9.96 -19.13 -2.77
CA LEU A 172 -9.26 -18.37 -1.73
C LEU A 172 -9.39 -19.16 -0.42
N LYS A 173 -8.27 -19.62 0.12
CA LYS A 173 -8.25 -20.25 1.45
C LYS A 173 -8.62 -19.20 2.50
N VAL A 174 -9.89 -19.19 2.90
CA VAL A 174 -10.37 -18.36 3.99
C VAL A 174 -9.83 -18.94 5.29
N GLY A 175 -8.92 -18.22 5.95
CA GLY A 175 -8.40 -18.59 7.27
C GLY A 175 -6.99 -19.16 7.31
N GLU A 176 -6.21 -19.12 6.22
CA GLU A 176 -4.76 -19.32 6.32
C GLU A 176 -4.19 -18.09 7.05
N LYS A 177 -4.01 -18.22 8.38
CA LYS A 177 -3.16 -17.31 9.17
C LYS A 177 -1.89 -17.11 8.36
N GLU A 178 -1.49 -15.87 8.09
CA GLU A 178 -0.29 -15.47 7.33
C GLU A 178 0.87 -16.47 7.56
N SER A 179 0.89 -17.56 6.77
CA SER A 179 1.77 -18.68 7.05
C SER A 179 3.04 -18.41 6.27
N GLY A 180 4.01 -17.80 6.93
CA GLY A 180 5.42 -18.08 6.71
C GLY A 180 6.07 -17.66 5.39
N VAL A 181 5.36 -17.18 4.37
CA VAL A 181 6.00 -16.81 3.08
C VAL A 181 6.71 -15.44 3.15
N LEU A 182 6.38 -14.60 4.13
CA LEU A 182 7.06 -13.32 4.42
C LEU A 182 8.09 -13.39 5.57
N ASN A 183 8.33 -14.57 6.16
CA ASN A 183 9.29 -14.73 7.27
C ASN A 183 10.76 -14.84 6.82
N THR A 184 11.06 -14.83 5.52
CA THR A 184 12.43 -15.06 5.01
C THR A 184 13.39 -13.89 5.17
N CYS A 185 12.98 -12.75 5.74
CA CYS A 185 13.91 -11.64 6.04
C CYS A 185 14.32 -11.53 7.51
N PHE A 186 13.88 -12.43 8.41
CA PHE A 186 14.30 -12.40 9.81
C PHE A 186 15.57 -13.24 10.12
N ALA A 187 16.19 -13.88 9.13
CA ALA A 187 17.32 -14.78 9.36
C ALA A 187 18.73 -14.17 9.12
N ALA A 188 18.87 -12.85 9.00
CA ALA A 188 20.18 -12.23 8.76
C ALA A 188 20.44 -10.98 9.62
N ILE A 189 20.20 -11.08 10.93
CA ILE A 189 20.90 -10.25 11.92
C ILE A 189 21.22 -11.15 13.11
N GLY A 190 22.37 -11.81 13.04
CA GLY A 190 22.86 -12.74 14.04
C GLY A 190 24.25 -13.23 13.67
N GLU A 191 25.19 -12.30 13.57
CA GLU A 191 26.53 -12.28 14.19
C GLU A 191 27.26 -11.00 13.78
#